data_AF-A0A3E0UKT0-F1
#
_entry.id   AF-A0A3E0UKT0-F1
#
_cell.length_a   1.000
_cell.length_b   1.000
_cell.length_c   1.000
_cell.angle_alpha   90.00
_cell.angle_beta   90.00
_cell.angle_gamma   90.00
#
_symmetry.space_group_name_H-M   'P 1'
#
loop_
_entity.id
_entity.type
_entity.pdbx_description
1 polymer ?
#
loop_
_entity_poly.entity_id
_entity_poly.type
_entity_poly.pdbx_seq_one_letter_code
_entity_poly.pdbx_strand_id
1 'polypeptide(L)'
;MNGNAVNPWRVDKLEYFLEKKENSFEHIERLRSLTRTIDIFHYHLYEARDSINATGDLTSVKGFEFVLSDEFNDKSSIKLRLAIQANIQSSLYSARAIYDLFAQLLNSLLLDKPLATNNCDFFKLQRKLPESKLKNYLNYLSSTIEFQYVNAFLNTIKHRNLVSFSALYDFESDKGGVRFGSFDYNGTKFPRMWAQDVMEYSLFVKNSIVTAGNCLNQELGIINAPKNAEPQHIEN
;
A
#
# COMPACT_ATOMS: atom_id res chain seq x y z
N MET A 1 -0.59 -14.81 -16.52
CA MET A 1 -1.07 -15.21 -15.18
C MET A 1 -2.59 -15.14 -15.21
N ASN A 2 -3.27 -16.26 -14.97
CA ASN A 2 -4.74 -16.31 -14.99
C ASN A 2 -5.30 -15.37 -13.92
N GLY A 3 -5.97 -14.31 -14.38
CA GLY A 3 -6.65 -13.33 -13.55
C GLY A 3 -7.89 -13.95 -12.92
N ASN A 4 -7.73 -14.63 -11.78
CA ASN A 4 -8.85 -14.78 -10.87
C ASN A 4 -9.18 -13.37 -10.36
N ALA A 5 -10.32 -12.82 -10.82
CA ALA A 5 -10.82 -11.55 -10.35
C ALA A 5 -10.94 -11.61 -8.82
N VAL A 6 -10.05 -10.90 -8.13
CA VAL A 6 -10.14 -10.75 -6.68
C VAL A 6 -11.42 -9.97 -6.41
N ASN A 7 -12.39 -10.61 -5.74
CA ASN A 7 -13.62 -9.94 -5.36
C ASN A 7 -13.30 -8.67 -4.56
N PRO A 8 -13.90 -7.51 -4.89
CA PRO A 8 -13.66 -6.29 -4.14
C PRO A 8 -14.07 -6.48 -2.69
N TRP A 9 -13.32 -5.87 -1.77
CA TRP A 9 -13.63 -5.96 -0.35
C TRP A 9 -14.94 -5.23 -0.06
N ARG A 10 -15.91 -5.97 0.47
CA ARG A 10 -17.24 -5.47 0.84
C ARG A 10 -17.18 -4.75 2.18
N VAL A 11 -16.55 -3.58 2.18
CA VAL A 11 -16.45 -2.70 3.35
C VAL A 11 -17.83 -2.25 3.83
N ASP A 12 -18.75 -2.00 2.90
CA ASP A 12 -20.16 -1.66 3.17
C ASP A 12 -20.84 -2.69 4.09
N LYS A 13 -20.57 -3.97 3.85
CA LYS A 13 -21.13 -5.06 4.64
C LYS A 13 -20.47 -5.18 6.00
N LEU A 14 -19.16 -4.89 6.08
CA LEU A 14 -18.46 -4.83 7.37
C LEU A 14 -18.98 -3.69 8.22
N GLU A 15 -19.14 -2.50 7.66
CA GLU A 15 -19.68 -1.33 8.39
C GLU A 15 -21.08 -1.64 8.95
N TYR A 16 -22.00 -2.17 8.13
CA TYR A 16 -23.34 -2.59 8.58
C TYR A 16 -23.31 -3.66 9.68
N PHE A 17 -22.35 -4.59 9.64
CA PHE A 17 -22.17 -5.57 10.71
C PHE A 17 -21.69 -4.91 12.01
N LEU A 18 -20.77 -3.96 11.91
CA LEU A 18 -20.20 -3.25 13.07
C LEU A 18 -21.20 -2.33 13.75
N GLU A 19 -22.16 -1.74 13.00
CA GLU A 19 -23.25 -0.93 13.57
C GLU A 19 -24.08 -1.68 14.62
N LYS A 20 -24.14 -3.01 14.51
CA LYS A 20 -24.93 -3.88 15.41
C LYS A 20 -24.14 -4.43 16.59
N LYS A 21 -22.84 -4.16 16.68
CA LYS A 21 -21.96 -4.63 17.75
C LYS A 21 -21.93 -3.64 18.92
N GLU A 22 -21.62 -4.14 20.11
CA GLU A 22 -21.18 -3.28 21.21
C GLU A 22 -19.93 -2.48 20.80
N ASN A 23 -19.78 -1.25 21.29
CA ASN A 23 -18.71 -0.32 20.89
C ASN A 23 -18.68 -0.01 19.38
N SER A 24 -19.84 -0.04 18.70
CA SER A 24 -19.97 0.22 17.27
C SER A 24 -19.25 1.49 16.82
N PHE A 25 -19.33 2.58 17.60
CA PHE A 25 -18.66 3.84 17.30
C PHE A 25 -17.15 3.67 17.11
N GLU A 26 -16.45 3.00 18.03
CA GLU A 26 -14.99 2.85 17.95
C GLU A 26 -14.58 1.98 16.75
N HIS A 27 -15.32 0.89 16.50
CA HIS A 27 -15.04 0.02 15.36
C HIS A 27 -15.29 0.73 14.02
N ILE A 28 -16.37 1.51 13.92
CA ILE A 28 -16.70 2.31 12.74
C ILE A 28 -15.63 3.37 12.49
N GLU A 29 -15.18 4.09 13.53
CA GLU A 29 -14.13 5.09 13.39
C GLU A 29 -12.79 4.49 12.94
N ARG A 30 -12.44 3.28 13.43
CA ARG A 30 -11.26 2.54 12.93
C ARG A 30 -11.41 2.14 11.45
N LEU A 31 -12.59 1.68 11.05
CA LEU A 31 -12.87 1.34 9.65
C LEU A 31 -12.84 2.56 8.73
N ARG A 32 -13.39 3.69 9.18
CA ARG A 32 -13.33 4.99 8.47
C ARG A 32 -11.91 5.51 8.34
N SER A 33 -11.10 5.39 9.39
CA SER A 33 -9.69 5.76 9.35
C SER A 33 -8.93 4.91 8.32
N LEU A 34 -9.21 3.60 8.28
CA LEU A 34 -8.62 2.69 7.31
C LEU A 34 -9.00 3.06 5.87
N THR A 35 -10.29 3.21 5.59
CA THR A 35 -10.78 3.58 4.24
C THR A 35 -10.26 4.95 3.80
N ARG A 36 -10.24 5.94 4.70
CA ARG A 36 -9.65 7.24 4.41
C ARG A 36 -8.16 7.14 4.07
N THR A 37 -7.43 6.26 4.74
CA THR A 37 -6.00 6.03 4.44
C THR A 37 -5.80 5.38 3.08
N ILE A 38 -6.74 4.55 2.62
CA ILE A 38 -6.75 4.03 1.24
C ILE A 38 -6.93 5.17 0.24
N ASP A 39 -7.83 6.13 0.49
CA ASP A 39 -8.00 7.28 -0.39
C ASP A 39 -6.74 8.16 -0.45
N ILE A 40 -6.10 8.39 0.71
CA ILE A 40 -4.84 9.14 0.79
C ILE A 40 -3.72 8.41 0.03
N PHE A 41 -3.65 7.08 0.15
CA PHE A 41 -2.73 6.27 -0.65
C PHE A 41 -2.96 6.50 -2.14
N HIS A 42 -4.21 6.44 -2.60
CA HIS A 42 -4.53 6.62 -4.01
C HIS A 42 -4.17 8.00 -4.52
N TYR A 43 -4.46 9.05 -3.74
CA TYR A 43 -4.05 10.42 -4.05
C TYR A 43 -2.54 10.49 -4.32
N HIS A 44 -1.71 10.05 -3.37
CA HIS A 44 -0.26 10.10 -3.53
C HIS A 44 0.26 9.19 -4.64
N LEU A 45 -0.36 8.01 -4.86
CA LEU A 45 0.02 7.14 -5.96
C LEU A 45 -0.23 7.83 -7.33
N TYR A 46 -1.37 8.51 -7.49
CA TYR A 46 -1.69 9.21 -8.74
C TYR A 46 -0.81 10.43 -8.95
N GLU A 47 -0.57 11.24 -7.92
CA GLU A 47 0.37 12.37 -7.98
C GLU A 47 1.80 11.93 -8.34
N ALA A 48 2.25 10.80 -7.77
CA ALA A 48 3.54 10.21 -8.13
C ALA A 48 3.56 9.76 -9.60
N ARG A 49 2.52 9.06 -10.05
CA ARG A 49 2.40 8.61 -11.44
C ARG A 49 2.43 9.78 -12.41
N ASP A 50 1.64 10.81 -12.15
CA ASP A 50 1.52 11.95 -13.03
C ASP A 50 2.82 12.77 -13.05
N SER A 51 3.52 12.85 -11.92
CA SER A 51 4.87 13.43 -11.85
C SER A 51 5.91 12.62 -12.62
N ILE A 52 5.86 11.29 -12.56
CA ILE A 52 6.73 10.42 -13.37
C ILE A 52 6.43 10.61 -14.86
N ASN A 53 5.16 10.58 -15.27
CA ASN A 53 4.79 10.79 -16.66
C ASN A 53 5.22 12.18 -17.16
N ALA A 54 5.21 13.19 -16.28
CA ALA A 54 5.67 14.53 -16.60
C ALA A 54 7.18 14.60 -16.90
N THR A 55 8.01 13.63 -16.49
CA THR A 55 9.41 13.57 -16.91
C THR A 55 9.56 13.30 -18.41
N GLY A 56 8.52 12.74 -19.04
CA GLY A 56 8.54 12.31 -20.43
C GLY A 56 9.24 10.96 -20.62
N ASP A 57 8.93 10.29 -21.72
CA ASP A 57 9.62 9.07 -22.14
C ASP A 57 11.04 9.40 -22.60
N LEU A 58 11.96 8.45 -22.46
CA LEU A 58 13.38 8.68 -22.78
C LEU A 58 13.63 8.85 -24.28
N THR A 59 12.73 8.35 -25.11
CA THR A 59 12.73 8.56 -26.56
C THR A 59 12.30 9.98 -26.94
N SER A 60 11.76 10.75 -25.98
CA SER A 60 11.38 12.13 -26.18
C SER A 60 12.50 13.10 -25.79
N VAL A 61 12.57 14.24 -26.49
CA VAL A 61 13.50 15.34 -26.15
C VAL A 61 13.35 15.75 -24.68
N LYS A 62 12.12 15.78 -24.17
CA LYS A 62 11.80 16.15 -22.79
C LYS A 62 12.39 15.16 -21.77
N GLY A 63 12.28 13.86 -22.04
CA GLY A 63 12.86 12.82 -21.17
C GLY A 63 14.38 12.90 -21.13
N PHE A 64 15.00 13.13 -22.29
CA PHE A 64 16.43 13.33 -22.38
C PHE A 64 16.91 14.61 -21.66
N GLU A 65 16.21 15.72 -21.82
CA GLU A 65 16.46 16.98 -21.09
C GLU A 65 16.34 16.80 -19.57
N PHE A 66 15.31 16.09 -19.11
CA PHE A 66 15.14 15.79 -17.69
C PHE A 66 16.28 14.92 -17.14
N VAL A 67 16.80 13.99 -17.95
CA VAL A 67 17.95 13.17 -17.54
C VAL A 67 19.22 14.02 -17.43
N LEU A 68 19.44 14.96 -18.35
CA LEU A 68 20.62 15.82 -18.35
C LEU A 68 20.51 17.05 -17.43
N SER A 69 19.31 17.35 -16.93
CA SER A 69 19.08 18.51 -16.07
C SER A 69 19.94 18.41 -14.80
N ASP A 70 20.61 19.50 -14.44
CA ASP A 70 21.34 19.60 -13.19
C ASP A 70 20.39 19.49 -12.00
N GLU A 71 20.61 18.46 -11.19
CA GLU A 71 19.83 18.11 -10.00
C GLU A 71 19.90 19.17 -8.89
N PHE A 72 20.82 20.14 -8.99
CA PHE A 72 21.04 21.19 -8.00
C PHE A 72 20.70 22.60 -8.50
N ASN A 73 20.66 22.82 -9.82
CA ASN A 73 20.50 24.17 -10.38
C ASN A 73 19.21 24.37 -11.19
N ASP A 74 18.61 23.31 -11.75
CA ASP A 74 17.32 23.43 -12.43
C ASP A 74 16.15 23.30 -11.45
N LYS A 75 15.57 24.45 -11.07
CA LYS A 75 14.43 24.52 -10.14
C LYS A 75 13.23 23.69 -10.60
N SER A 76 13.01 23.56 -11.91
CA SER A 76 11.86 22.82 -12.45
C SER A 76 12.06 21.31 -12.27
N SER A 77 13.25 20.81 -12.62
CA SER A 77 13.67 19.43 -12.39
C SER A 77 13.72 19.07 -10.90
N ILE A 78 14.26 19.95 -10.05
CA ILE A 78 14.26 19.77 -8.59
C ILE A 78 12.84 19.60 -8.05
N LYS A 79 11.92 20.49 -8.46
CA LYS A 79 10.52 20.43 -8.01
C LYS A 79 9.86 19.12 -8.44
N LEU A 80 10.11 18.67 -9.66
CA LEU A 80 9.54 17.44 -10.18
C LEU A 80 10.08 16.20 -9.45
N ARG A 81 11.40 16.15 -9.23
CA ARG A 81 12.09 15.12 -8.44
C ARG A 81 11.55 15.04 -7.02
N LEU A 82 11.43 16.18 -6.35
CA LEU A 82 10.85 16.26 -5.02
C LEU A 82 9.39 15.79 -5.00
N ALA A 83 8.59 16.14 -6.00
CA ALA A 83 7.20 15.69 -6.11
C ALA A 83 7.11 14.15 -6.25
N ILE A 84 7.96 13.54 -7.08
CA ILE A 84 8.05 12.09 -7.23
C ILE A 84 8.43 11.45 -5.88
N GLN A 85 9.49 11.94 -5.24
CA GLN A 85 9.94 11.42 -3.96
C GLN A 85 8.86 11.51 -2.88
N ALA A 86 8.31 12.71 -2.67
CA ALA A 86 7.37 12.97 -1.59
C ALA A 86 6.12 12.11 -1.75
N ASN A 87 5.57 12.03 -2.96
CA ASN A 87 4.37 11.25 -3.22
C ASN A 87 4.61 9.73 -3.13
N ILE A 88 5.75 9.22 -3.62
CA ILE A 88 6.07 7.79 -3.45
C ILE A 88 6.27 7.47 -1.97
N GLN A 89 7.05 8.27 -1.24
CA GLN A 89 7.26 8.07 0.19
C GLN A 89 5.94 8.11 0.96
N SER A 90 5.06 9.07 0.69
CA SER A 90 3.74 9.15 1.30
C SER A 90 2.87 7.94 0.94
N SER A 91 2.90 7.47 -0.31
CA SER A 91 2.18 6.25 -0.71
C SER A 91 2.66 5.02 0.07
N LEU A 92 3.97 4.88 0.30
CA LEU A 92 4.53 3.79 1.10
C LEU A 92 4.10 3.90 2.57
N TYR A 93 4.16 5.11 3.15
CA TYR A 93 3.67 5.35 4.51
C TYR A 93 2.18 4.99 4.65
N SER A 94 1.34 5.43 3.72
CA SER A 94 -0.08 5.09 3.72
C SER A 94 -0.31 3.59 3.55
N ALA A 95 0.42 2.94 2.64
CA ALA A 95 0.34 1.49 2.45
C ALA A 95 0.65 0.72 3.73
N ARG A 96 1.70 1.11 4.48
CA ARG A 96 2.04 0.51 5.78
C ARG A 96 1.00 0.84 6.86
N ALA A 97 0.54 2.09 6.92
CA ALA A 97 -0.44 2.56 7.91
C ALA A 97 -1.79 1.84 7.78
N ILE A 98 -2.23 1.50 6.56
CA ILE A 98 -3.42 0.67 6.32
C ILE A 98 -3.35 -0.61 7.15
N TYR A 99 -2.20 -1.28 7.23
CA TYR A 99 -2.04 -2.52 7.99
C TYR A 99 -1.96 -2.32 9.50
N ASP A 100 -1.47 -1.18 9.99
CA ASP A 100 -1.52 -0.87 11.42
C ASP A 100 -2.96 -0.54 11.86
N LEU A 101 -3.71 0.22 11.06
CA LEU A 101 -5.13 0.50 11.29
C LEU A 101 -5.97 -0.77 11.19
N PHE A 102 -5.69 -1.62 10.20
CA PHE A 102 -6.33 -2.92 10.09
C PHE A 102 -6.01 -3.78 11.30
N ALA A 103 -4.75 -3.76 11.77
CA ALA A 103 -4.38 -4.52 12.95
C ALA A 103 -5.14 -4.05 14.20
N GLN A 104 -5.33 -2.74 14.37
CA GLN A 104 -6.17 -2.22 15.45
C GLN A 104 -7.62 -2.68 15.32
N LEU A 105 -8.19 -2.67 14.11
CA LEU A 105 -9.55 -3.19 13.90
C LEU A 105 -9.66 -4.67 14.30
N LEU A 106 -8.75 -5.52 13.82
CA LEU A 106 -8.69 -6.94 14.16
C LEU A 106 -8.47 -7.19 15.66
N ASN A 107 -7.61 -6.39 16.31
CA ASN A 107 -7.34 -6.47 17.74
C ASN A 107 -8.62 -6.37 18.57
N SER A 108 -9.54 -5.49 18.16
CA SER A 108 -10.81 -5.28 18.84
C SER A 108 -11.90 -6.28 18.48
N LEU A 109 -11.81 -6.93 17.31
CA LEU A 109 -12.85 -7.82 16.81
C LEU A 109 -12.59 -9.30 17.07
N LEU A 110 -11.32 -9.72 17.07
CA LEU A 110 -10.95 -11.14 17.02
C LEU A 110 -10.15 -11.63 18.23
N LEU A 111 -9.61 -10.73 19.07
CA LEU A 111 -8.88 -11.14 20.27
C LEU A 111 -9.77 -11.08 21.51
N ASP A 112 -9.84 -12.18 22.26
CA ASP A 112 -10.53 -12.23 23.56
C ASP A 112 -9.94 -11.23 24.57
N LYS A 113 -8.62 -11.01 24.49
CA LYS A 113 -7.87 -10.04 25.29
C LYS A 113 -7.13 -9.07 24.37
N PRO A 114 -7.74 -7.94 24.01
CA PRO A 114 -7.14 -6.95 23.12
C PRO A 114 -5.79 -6.44 23.66
N LEU A 115 -4.86 -6.19 22.74
CA LEU A 115 -3.65 -5.43 22.99
C LEU A 115 -4.00 -3.97 23.31
N ALA A 116 -3.19 -3.33 24.16
CA ALA A 116 -3.26 -1.88 24.35
C ALA A 116 -3.02 -1.18 23.00
N THR A 117 -3.82 -0.15 22.70
CA THR A 117 -3.81 0.54 21.39
C THR A 117 -2.42 1.05 21.01
N ASN A 118 -1.68 1.62 21.96
CA ASN A 118 -0.32 2.13 21.76
C ASN A 118 0.74 1.04 21.53
N ASN A 119 0.39 -0.23 21.74
CA ASN A 119 1.27 -1.38 21.59
C ASN A 119 0.74 -2.39 20.55
N CYS A 120 -0.29 -2.02 19.79
CA CYS A 120 -0.89 -2.83 18.75
C CYS A 120 -0.31 -2.48 17.38
N ASP A 121 0.80 -3.14 17.02
CA ASP A 121 1.34 -3.12 15.66
C ASP A 121 0.96 -4.39 14.88
N PHE A 122 1.05 -4.31 13.55
CA PHE A 122 0.74 -5.42 12.64
C PHE A 122 1.39 -6.75 13.04
N PHE A 123 2.70 -6.77 13.30
CA PHE A 123 3.43 -8.01 13.60
C PHE A 123 3.07 -8.59 14.97
N LYS A 124 2.82 -7.75 15.98
CA LYS A 124 2.36 -8.20 17.31
C LYS A 124 0.97 -8.81 17.26
N LEU A 125 0.04 -8.16 16.54
CA LEU A 125 -1.29 -8.70 16.36
C LEU A 125 -1.23 -10.04 15.64
N GLN A 126 -0.53 -10.10 14.51
CA GLN A 126 -0.42 -11.28 13.66
C GLN A 126 -0.01 -12.54 14.47
N ARG A 127 0.94 -12.39 15.40
CA ARG A 127 1.37 -13.48 16.29
C ARG A 127 0.30 -13.93 17.28
N LYS A 128 -0.60 -13.04 17.70
CA LYS A 128 -1.65 -13.29 18.68
C LYS A 128 -2.97 -13.77 18.09
N LEU A 129 -3.20 -13.57 16.79
CA LEU A 129 -4.43 -14.04 16.15
C LEU A 129 -4.59 -15.57 16.33
N PRO A 130 -5.82 -16.05 16.51
CA PRO A 130 -6.12 -17.48 16.46
C PRO A 130 -5.81 -18.04 15.07
N GLU A 131 -5.55 -19.35 14.97
CA GLU A 131 -5.31 -20.00 13.68
C GLU A 131 -6.55 -19.90 12.79
N SER A 132 -6.38 -19.25 11.63
CA SER A 132 -7.48 -18.89 10.76
C SER A 132 -7.00 -18.63 9.33
N LYS A 133 -7.92 -18.53 8.37
CA LYS A 133 -7.58 -18.17 6.99
C LYS A 133 -6.95 -16.78 6.92
N LEU A 134 -7.45 -15.83 7.71
CA LEU A 134 -6.88 -14.50 7.81
C LEU A 134 -5.44 -14.55 8.35
N LYS A 135 -5.19 -15.25 9.46
CA LYS A 135 -3.84 -15.36 10.03
C LYS A 135 -2.85 -15.94 9.02
N ASN A 136 -3.24 -17.02 8.33
CA ASN A 136 -2.40 -17.64 7.29
C ASN A 136 -2.09 -16.66 6.15
N TYR A 137 -3.08 -15.89 5.71
CA TYR A 137 -2.88 -14.87 4.69
C TYR A 137 -1.96 -13.73 5.17
N LEU A 138 -2.10 -13.26 6.40
CA LEU A 138 -1.21 -12.23 6.96
C LEU A 138 0.23 -12.75 7.12
N ASN A 139 0.41 -14.03 7.49
CA ASN A 139 1.70 -14.71 7.49
C ASN A 139 2.34 -14.72 6.11
N TYR A 140 1.60 -15.16 5.10
CA TYR A 140 2.05 -15.10 3.71
C TYR A 140 2.43 -13.68 3.30
N LEU A 141 1.55 -12.69 3.52
CA LEU A 141 1.80 -11.29 3.15
C LEU A 141 3.08 -10.75 3.79
N SER A 142 3.30 -11.00 5.08
CA SER A 142 4.51 -10.54 5.79
C SER A 142 5.80 -11.16 5.27
N SER A 143 5.70 -12.29 4.55
CA SER A 143 6.83 -12.98 3.93
C SER A 143 7.12 -12.53 2.49
N THR A 144 6.25 -11.74 1.85
CA THR A 144 6.48 -11.30 0.48
C THR A 144 7.54 -10.21 0.40
N ILE A 145 8.25 -10.17 -0.73
CA ILE A 145 9.34 -9.21 -0.93
C ILE A 145 8.84 -7.77 -0.91
N GLU A 146 7.64 -7.52 -1.43
CA GLU A 146 7.03 -6.19 -1.50
C GLU A 146 6.72 -5.68 -0.09
N PHE A 147 6.10 -6.49 0.76
CA PHE A 147 5.79 -6.07 2.13
C PHE A 147 7.06 -5.84 2.95
N GLN A 148 8.04 -6.74 2.82
CA GLN A 148 9.34 -6.60 3.47
C GLN A 148 10.07 -5.35 3.00
N TYR A 149 10.06 -5.06 1.69
CA TYR A 149 10.64 -3.85 1.13
C TYR A 149 9.98 -2.61 1.69
N VAL A 150 8.63 -2.50 1.64
CA VAL A 150 7.92 -1.33 2.18
C VAL A 150 8.25 -1.12 3.65
N ASN A 151 8.21 -2.18 4.45
CA ASN A 151 8.51 -2.09 5.88
C ASN A 151 9.98 -1.70 6.15
N ALA A 152 10.93 -2.31 5.45
CA ALA A 152 12.36 -2.02 5.60
C ALA A 152 12.71 -0.60 5.12
N PHE A 153 12.13 -0.18 4.00
CA PHE A 153 12.31 1.15 3.42
C PHE A 153 11.85 2.23 4.40
N LEU A 154 10.63 2.13 4.92
CA LEU A 154 10.09 3.11 5.88
C LEU A 154 10.88 3.18 7.18
N ASN A 155 11.51 2.09 7.61
CA ASN A 155 12.41 2.13 8.77
C ASN A 155 13.74 2.79 8.44
N THR A 156 14.26 2.57 7.24
CA THR A 156 15.57 3.10 6.85
C THR A 156 15.51 4.59 6.51
N ILE A 157 14.45 5.06 5.83
CA ILE A 157 14.31 6.49 5.47
C ILE A 157 14.19 7.42 6.68
N LYS A 158 13.78 6.91 7.84
CA LYS A 158 13.76 7.65 9.11
C LYS A 158 15.15 8.07 9.58
N HIS A 159 16.17 7.31 9.18
CA HIS A 159 17.54 7.50 9.65
C HIS A 159 18.50 7.95 8.54
N ARG A 160 18.16 7.69 7.28
CA ARG A 160 19.03 7.95 6.12
C ARG A 160 18.21 8.38 4.92
N ASN A 161 18.68 9.39 4.17
CA ASN A 161 18.08 9.66 2.88
C ASN A 161 18.49 8.55 1.89
N LEU A 162 17.53 7.72 1.47
CA LEU A 162 17.74 6.65 0.48
C LEU A 162 17.38 7.07 -0.95
N VAL A 163 16.86 8.29 -1.13
CA VAL A 163 16.46 8.76 -2.45
C VAL A 163 17.63 9.51 -3.04
N SER A 164 18.32 8.84 -3.96
CA SER A 164 19.28 9.47 -4.85
C SER A 164 18.55 9.83 -6.13
N PHE A 165 18.31 11.12 -6.32
CA PHE A 165 18.16 11.63 -7.67
C PHE A 165 19.51 11.40 -8.32
N SER A 166 19.58 10.43 -9.21
CA SER A 166 20.65 10.32 -10.18
C SER A 166 19.89 10.01 -11.44
N ALA A 167 19.64 11.04 -12.24
CA ALA A 167 19.09 10.84 -13.57
C ALA A 167 20.12 10.04 -14.37
N LEU A 168 19.93 8.74 -14.37
CA LEU A 168 20.76 7.80 -15.09
C LEU A 168 19.86 7.17 -16.14
N TYR A 169 20.29 7.26 -17.39
CA TYR A 169 19.77 6.42 -18.44
C TYR A 169 20.45 5.05 -18.30
N ASP A 170 19.64 4.01 -18.22
CA ASP A 170 20.11 2.63 -18.22
C ASP A 170 19.96 2.07 -19.63
N PHE A 171 21.09 2.02 -20.35
CA PHE A 171 21.13 1.56 -21.74
C PHE A 171 20.76 0.08 -21.92
N GLU A 172 20.85 -0.73 -20.87
CA GLU A 172 20.49 -2.16 -20.93
C GLU A 172 18.99 -2.38 -20.76
N SER A 173 18.35 -1.57 -19.92
CA SER A 173 16.91 -1.69 -19.62
C SER A 173 16.02 -0.68 -20.32
N ASP A 174 16.59 0.25 -21.10
CA ASP A 174 15.90 1.39 -21.75
C ASP A 174 14.99 2.16 -20.77
N LYS A 175 15.45 2.25 -19.50
CA LYS A 175 14.76 2.94 -18.41
C LYS A 175 15.58 4.13 -17.95
N GLY A 176 14.89 5.17 -17.51
CA GLY A 176 15.48 6.44 -17.12
C GLY A 176 14.48 7.26 -16.34
N GLY A 177 14.97 8.02 -15.38
CA GLY A 177 14.14 8.71 -14.40
C GLY A 177 14.70 8.58 -12.99
N VAL A 178 13.81 8.61 -12.00
CA VAL A 178 14.18 8.61 -10.57
C VAL A 178 14.41 7.19 -10.06
N ARG A 179 15.50 7.00 -9.31
CA ARG A 179 15.86 5.75 -8.64
C ARG A 179 15.87 5.91 -7.12
N PHE A 180 15.49 4.85 -6.42
CA PHE A 180 15.67 4.70 -4.99
C PHE A 180 16.93 3.88 -4.76
N GLY A 181 17.85 4.43 -3.95
CA GLY A 181 19.14 3.80 -3.64
C GLY A 181 18.96 2.44 -2.97
N SER A 182 19.96 1.57 -3.14
CA SER A 182 20.04 0.31 -2.38
C SER A 182 20.17 0.59 -0.89
N PHE A 183 19.66 -0.31 -0.06
CA PHE A 183 19.75 -0.19 1.38
C PHE A 183 19.76 -1.55 2.06
N ASP A 184 20.29 -1.57 3.27
CA ASP A 184 20.36 -2.77 4.11
C ASP A 184 19.49 -2.57 5.35
N TYR A 185 18.69 -3.57 5.69
CA TYR A 185 17.83 -3.57 6.88
C TYR A 185 17.83 -4.96 7.52
N ASN A 186 18.21 -5.03 8.80
CA ASN A 186 18.30 -6.29 9.56
C ASN A 186 19.08 -7.42 8.85
N GLY A 187 20.16 -7.07 8.14
CA GLY A 187 20.99 -8.04 7.41
C GLY A 187 20.48 -8.41 6.01
N THR A 188 19.26 -8.01 5.65
CA THR A 188 18.73 -8.16 4.28
C THR A 188 19.13 -6.97 3.43
N LYS A 189 19.66 -7.25 2.23
CA LYS A 189 20.00 -6.23 1.24
C LYS A 189 18.87 -6.03 0.25
N PHE A 190 18.47 -4.79 0.04
CA PHE A 190 17.50 -4.41 -0.97
C PHE A 190 18.20 -3.66 -2.10
N PRO A 191 17.99 -4.06 -3.36
CA PRO A 191 18.67 -3.46 -4.49
C PRO A 191 18.15 -2.05 -4.75
N ARG A 192 18.89 -1.32 -5.60
CA ARG A 192 18.40 -0.06 -6.18
C ARG A 192 17.19 -0.36 -7.06
N MET A 193 16.14 0.46 -6.95
CA MET A 193 14.88 0.26 -7.69
C MET A 193 14.46 1.53 -8.42
N TRP A 194 13.75 1.39 -9.54
CA TRP A 194 13.12 2.54 -10.18
C TRP A 194 11.91 3.02 -9.41
N ALA A 195 11.57 4.30 -9.53
CA ALA A 195 10.39 4.88 -8.92
C ALA A 195 9.10 4.11 -9.27
N GLN A 196 8.97 3.66 -10.53
CA GLN A 196 7.85 2.83 -10.98
C GLN A 196 7.80 1.48 -10.24
N ASP A 197 8.92 0.78 -10.13
CA ASP A 197 8.98 -0.52 -9.45
C ASP A 197 8.60 -0.37 -7.94
N VAL A 198 9.03 0.73 -7.31
CA VAL A 198 8.66 1.03 -5.91
C VAL A 198 7.16 1.32 -5.77
N MET A 199 6.55 2.00 -6.75
CA MET A 199 5.11 2.21 -6.79
C MET A 199 4.33 0.90 -6.99
N GLU A 200 4.85 -0.03 -7.79
CA GLU A 200 4.23 -1.35 -7.94
C GLU A 200 4.25 -2.11 -6.61
N TYR A 201 5.33 -2.03 -5.85
CA TYR A 201 5.40 -2.63 -4.51
C TYR A 201 4.39 -1.99 -3.55
N SER A 202 4.25 -0.65 -3.57
CA SER A 202 3.27 0.03 -2.72
C SER A 202 1.83 -0.34 -3.11
N LEU A 203 1.56 -0.47 -4.40
CA LEU A 203 0.26 -0.89 -4.94
C LEU A 203 -0.05 -2.35 -4.59
N PHE A 204 0.92 -3.26 -4.68
CA PHE A 204 0.78 -4.65 -4.26
C PHE A 204 0.41 -4.74 -2.78
N VAL A 205 1.17 -4.04 -1.93
CA VAL A 205 0.94 -4.02 -0.48
C VAL A 205 -0.43 -3.45 -0.18
N LYS A 206 -0.81 -2.32 -0.79
CA LYS A 206 -2.16 -1.77 -0.61
C LYS A 206 -3.24 -2.75 -1.08
N ASN A 207 -3.12 -3.33 -2.28
CA ASN A 207 -4.16 -4.20 -2.85
C ASN A 207 -4.33 -5.50 -2.05
N SER A 208 -3.27 -5.95 -1.39
CA SER A 208 -3.31 -7.10 -0.49
C SER A 208 -4.29 -6.93 0.68
N ILE A 209 -4.70 -5.70 1.02
CA ILE A 209 -5.72 -5.44 2.05
C ILE A 209 -7.10 -5.95 1.63
N VAL A 210 -7.38 -6.02 0.31
CA VAL A 210 -8.67 -6.48 -0.21
C VAL A 210 -8.89 -7.94 0.17
N THR A 211 -7.88 -8.78 -0.04
CA THR A 211 -7.93 -10.18 0.35
C THR A 211 -7.99 -10.33 1.87
N ALA A 212 -7.22 -9.55 2.62
CA ALA A 212 -7.24 -9.58 4.09
C ALA A 212 -8.62 -9.20 4.64
N GLY A 213 -9.23 -8.14 4.11
CA GLY A 213 -10.56 -7.69 4.46
C GLY A 213 -11.66 -8.70 4.08
N ASN A 214 -11.51 -9.37 2.95
CA ASN A 214 -12.42 -10.47 2.58
C ASN A 214 -12.28 -11.67 3.53
N CYS A 215 -11.07 -12.02 3.96
CA CYS A 215 -10.86 -13.04 4.99
C CYS A 215 -11.50 -12.64 6.32
N LEU A 216 -11.38 -11.37 6.74
CA LEU A 216 -12.07 -10.85 7.91
C LEU A 216 -13.59 -10.98 7.79
N ASN A 217 -14.17 -10.55 6.66
CA ASN A 217 -15.62 -10.69 6.43
C ASN A 217 -16.07 -12.15 6.57
N GLN A 218 -15.31 -13.10 6.01
CA GLN A 218 -15.62 -14.53 6.13
C GLN A 218 -15.55 -15.03 7.57
N GLU A 219 -14.54 -14.60 8.33
CA GLU A 219 -14.40 -14.98 9.75
C GLU A 219 -15.52 -14.42 10.63
N LEU A 220 -16.05 -13.26 10.29
CA LEU A 220 -17.21 -12.66 10.96
C LEU A 220 -18.56 -13.20 10.47
N GLY A 221 -18.56 -14.14 9.51
CA GLY A 221 -19.80 -14.69 8.93
C GLY A 221 -20.54 -13.73 8.00
N ILE A 222 -19.87 -12.69 7.49
CA ILE A 222 -20.43 -11.70 6.57
C ILE A 222 -20.42 -12.29 5.15
N ILE A 223 -21.61 -12.54 4.60
CA ILE A 223 -21.77 -13.14 3.27
C ILE A 223 -21.42 -12.11 2.18
N ASN A 224 -20.29 -12.31 1.51
CA ASN A 224 -19.92 -11.58 0.30
C ASN A 224 -20.63 -12.22 -0.91
N ALA A 225 -21.94 -12.03 -1.06
CA ALA A 225 -22.63 -12.45 -2.27
C ALA A 225 -22.16 -11.59 -3.47
N PRO A 226 -21.91 -12.18 -4.65
CA PRO A 226 -21.60 -11.40 -5.86
C PRO A 226 -22.78 -10.50 -6.24
N LYS A 227 -22.48 -9.35 -6.84
CA LYS A 227 -23.45 -8.28 -7.19
C LYS A 227 -24.54 -8.70 -8.22
N ASN A 228 -24.55 -9.95 -8.70
CA ASN A 228 -25.42 -10.43 -9.78
C ASN A 228 -26.63 -11.25 -9.27
N ALA A 229 -27.31 -10.75 -8.24
CA ALA A 229 -28.59 -11.29 -7.80
C ALA A 229 -29.61 -10.16 -7.65
N GLU A 230 -29.74 -9.33 -8.69
CA GLU A 230 -30.99 -8.61 -8.92
C GLU A 230 -31.89 -9.54 -9.76
N PRO A 231 -33.10 -9.88 -9.28
CA PRO A 231 -34.04 -10.64 -10.09
C PRO A 231 -34.38 -9.82 -11.34
N GLN A 232 -34.15 -10.40 -12.50
CA GLN A 232 -34.71 -9.89 -13.75
C GLN A 232 -36.21 -9.79 -13.57
N HIS A 233 -36.72 -8.56 -13.49
CA HIS A 233 -38.14 -8.30 -13.66
C HIS A 233 -38.51 -8.84 -15.04
N ILE A 234 -39.26 -9.93 -15.05
CA ILE A 234 -40.00 -10.40 -16.21
C ILE A 234 -41.15 -9.42 -16.36
N GLU A 235 -41.01 -8.45 -17.26
CA GLU A 235 -42.15 -7.72 -17.80
C GLU A 235 -42.90 -8.65 -18.76
N ASN A 236 -44.18 -8.86 -18.47
CA ASN A 236 -45.18 -9.40 -19.40
C ASN A 236 -45.77 -8.27 -20.24
#